data_AF-A0A8R2B9T5-F1
#
_entry.id   AF-A0A8R2B9T5-F1
#
_cell.length_a   1.000
_cell.length_b   1.000
_cell.length_c   1.000
_cell.angle_alpha   90.00
_cell.angle_beta   90.00
_cell.angle_gamma   90.00
#
_symmetry.space_group_name_H-M   'P 1'
#
loop_
_entity.id
_entity.type
_entity.pdbx_description
1 polymer ?
#
loop_
_entity_poly.entity_id
_entity_poly.type
_entity_poly.pdbx_seq_one_letter_code
_entity_poly.pdbx_strand_id
1 'polypeptide(L)'
;MFVFSLSQTGYIGALPHLLMTIVVPLGGLLADHIRKNGILSTTSVRKIFNCGGFGMEATFFLVLANARTPLMATIALTCGVAFSGFAISGFNVNHLDIAPRYASILMGISNGIGTIAGLLCPVAINIIIRHKTRQSWSEVFILAAVIHYIGVVFYAIFASGELQPWAEPKVEEDQQMDEVSVDKKSKLTSYGSVEQSSGKGFVNAGLNTNCTIGETEPAPPTDNPTNPFLAKPTAATTNPFATSE
;
A
#
# COMPACT_ATOMS: atom_id res chain seq x y z
N MET A 1 23.15 -30.34 7.89
CA MET A 1 21.89 -29.61 8.10
C MET A 1 21.64 -29.56 9.60
N PHE A 2 21.10 -28.46 10.15
CA PHE A 2 20.86 -28.38 11.59
C PHE A 2 19.57 -29.12 11.96
N VAL A 3 19.57 -29.85 13.07
CA VAL A 3 18.39 -30.55 13.59
C VAL A 3 17.71 -29.65 14.60
N PHE A 4 16.46 -29.29 14.34
CA PHE A 4 15.62 -28.46 15.21
C PHE A 4 14.37 -29.24 15.61
N SER A 5 13.76 -28.87 16.74
CA SER A 5 12.41 -29.33 17.07
C SER A 5 11.37 -28.72 16.10
N LEU A 6 10.24 -29.38 15.93
CA LEU A 6 9.16 -28.93 15.05
C LEU A 6 8.66 -27.52 15.43
N SER A 7 8.53 -27.26 16.74
CA SER A 7 8.13 -25.96 17.29
C SER A 7 9.16 -24.87 17.00
N GLN A 8 10.44 -25.13 17.25
CA GLN A 8 11.56 -24.22 16.94
C GLN A 8 11.59 -23.87 15.44
N THR A 9 11.36 -24.86 14.58
CA THR A 9 11.32 -24.68 13.12
C THR A 9 10.17 -23.74 12.72
N GLY A 10 9.00 -23.86 13.36
CA GLY A 10 7.87 -22.94 13.16
C GLY A 10 8.21 -21.48 13.52
N TYR A 11 8.78 -21.24 14.71
CA TYR A 11 9.17 -19.89 15.12
C TYR A 11 10.27 -19.28 14.21
N ILE A 12 11.25 -20.09 13.81
CA ILE A 12 12.32 -19.68 12.88
C ILE A 12 11.75 -19.36 11.48
N GLY A 13 10.77 -20.12 11.01
CA GLY A 13 10.11 -19.88 9.71
C GLY A 13 9.17 -18.66 9.70
N ALA A 14 8.54 -18.32 10.83
CA ALA A 14 7.66 -17.17 10.93
C ALA A 14 8.40 -15.82 10.98
N LEU A 15 9.62 -15.80 11.53
CA LEU A 15 10.42 -14.59 11.76
C LEU A 15 10.65 -13.71 10.49
N PRO A 16 11.09 -14.26 9.34
CA PRO A 16 11.28 -13.47 8.12
C PRO A 16 9.99 -12.80 7.64
N HIS A 17 8.86 -13.53 7.62
CA HIS A 17 7.57 -13.00 7.18
C HIS A 17 7.03 -11.91 8.13
N LEU A 18 7.24 -12.06 9.43
CA LEU A 18 6.85 -11.04 10.42
C LEU A 18 7.65 -9.74 10.21
N LEU A 19 8.98 -9.82 10.08
CA LEU A 19 9.79 -8.62 9.83
C LEU A 19 9.48 -7.98 8.48
N MET A 20 9.31 -8.78 7.42
CA MET A 20 8.92 -8.31 6.09
C MET A 20 7.59 -7.52 6.14
N THR A 21 6.61 -8.01 6.90
CA THR A 21 5.30 -7.35 7.10
C THR A 21 5.43 -5.99 7.80
N ILE A 22 6.41 -5.82 8.69
CA ILE A 22 6.69 -4.55 9.38
C ILE A 22 7.53 -3.61 8.48
N VAL A 23 8.51 -4.13 7.74
CA VAL A 23 9.44 -3.32 6.95
C VAL A 23 8.80 -2.77 5.67
N VAL A 24 7.91 -3.52 4.99
CA VAL A 24 7.28 -3.03 3.75
C VAL A 24 6.51 -1.70 3.96
N PRO A 25 5.62 -1.54 4.97
CA PRO A 25 4.99 -0.25 5.26
C PRO A 25 5.97 0.84 5.67
N LEU A 26 6.97 0.53 6.51
CA LEU A 26 7.98 1.51 6.95
C LEU A 26 8.84 2.00 5.77
N GLY A 27 9.16 1.12 4.82
CA GLY A 27 9.84 1.46 3.58
C GLY A 27 9.02 2.40 2.69
N GLY A 28 7.72 2.12 2.53
CA GLY A 28 6.80 3.01 1.81
C GLY A 28 6.73 4.41 2.44
N LEU A 29 6.48 4.47 3.76
CA LEU A 29 6.43 5.73 4.50
C LEU A 29 7.74 6.53 4.43
N LEU A 30 8.90 5.85 4.48
CA LEU A 30 10.21 6.49 4.34
C LEU A 30 10.45 7.02 2.91
N ALA A 31 10.09 6.24 1.89
CA ALA A 31 10.19 6.66 0.49
C ALA A 31 9.31 7.88 0.20
N ASP A 32 8.06 7.88 0.67
CA ASP A 32 7.14 9.01 0.46
C ASP A 32 7.51 10.22 1.32
N HIS A 33 8.12 10.05 2.50
CA HIS A 33 8.70 11.17 3.26
C HIS A 33 9.86 11.83 2.50
N ILE A 34 10.78 11.03 1.93
CA ILE A 34 11.91 11.53 1.12
C ILE A 34 11.41 12.28 -0.12
N ARG A 35 10.37 11.75 -0.81
CA ARG A 35 9.71 12.42 -1.95
C ARG A 35 9.05 13.73 -1.52
N LYS A 36 8.26 13.73 -0.44
CA LYS A 36 7.54 14.91 0.07
C LYS A 36 8.46 16.06 0.45
N ASN A 37 9.65 15.75 0.95
CA ASN A 37 10.67 16.74 1.31
C ASN A 37 11.46 17.28 0.10
N GLY A 38 11.18 16.81 -1.12
CA GLY A 38 11.82 17.29 -2.35
C GLY A 38 13.31 16.93 -2.51
N ILE A 39 13.83 16.01 -1.69
CA ILE A 39 15.28 15.72 -1.60
C ILE A 39 15.78 14.96 -2.84
N LEU A 40 14.93 14.14 -3.45
CA LEU A 40 15.27 13.26 -4.58
C LEU A 40 14.10 13.13 -5.55
N SER A 41 14.41 13.02 -6.86
CA SER A 41 13.44 12.67 -7.91
C SER A 41 12.82 11.27 -7.67
N THR A 42 11.58 11.08 -8.15
CA THR A 42 10.84 9.80 -8.09
C THR A 42 11.70 8.63 -8.55
N THR A 43 12.27 8.72 -9.75
CA THR A 43 13.17 7.73 -10.34
C THR A 43 14.36 7.41 -9.42
N SER A 44 14.94 8.43 -8.78
CA SER A 44 16.09 8.24 -7.88
C SER A 44 15.70 7.52 -6.59
N VAL A 45 14.57 7.87 -5.98
CA VAL A 45 14.04 7.16 -4.80
C VAL A 45 13.72 5.71 -5.14
N ARG A 46 13.03 5.45 -6.27
CA ARG A 46 12.71 4.09 -6.71
C ARG A 46 13.94 3.25 -7.00
N LYS A 47 14.99 3.82 -7.61
CA LYS A 47 16.29 3.16 -7.79
C LYS A 47 16.96 2.86 -6.45
N ILE A 48 17.07 3.83 -5.55
CA ILE A 48 17.76 3.65 -4.25
C ILE A 48 17.06 2.58 -3.40
N PHE A 49 15.73 2.57 -3.32
CA PHE A 49 14.99 1.59 -2.51
C PHE A 49 15.05 0.17 -3.09
N ASN A 50 14.94 -0.01 -4.41
CA ASN A 50 15.09 -1.32 -5.04
C ASN A 50 16.53 -1.85 -4.97
N CYS A 51 17.50 -1.04 -5.41
CA CYS A 51 18.91 -1.44 -5.45
C CYS A 51 19.49 -1.59 -4.05
N GLY A 52 19.07 -0.78 -3.08
CA GLY A 52 19.43 -0.91 -1.67
C GLY A 52 18.82 -2.16 -1.02
N GLY A 53 17.52 -2.41 -1.22
CA GLY A 53 16.84 -3.59 -0.66
C GLY A 53 17.38 -4.91 -1.19
N PHE A 54 17.31 -5.13 -2.51
CA PHE A 54 17.81 -6.36 -3.14
C PHE A 54 19.34 -6.46 -3.10
N GLY A 55 20.06 -5.33 -3.12
CA GLY A 55 21.52 -5.32 -2.98
C GLY A 55 21.98 -5.73 -1.58
N MET A 56 21.29 -5.27 -0.52
CA MET A 56 21.55 -5.76 0.83
C MET A 56 21.13 -7.23 0.99
N GLU A 57 19.98 -7.65 0.47
CA GLU A 57 19.59 -9.08 0.46
C GLU A 57 20.68 -9.96 -0.17
N ALA A 58 21.25 -9.55 -1.31
CA ALA A 58 22.38 -10.22 -1.94
C ALA A 58 23.63 -10.28 -1.03
N THR A 59 23.98 -9.21 -0.32
CA THR A 59 25.08 -9.27 0.67
C THR A 59 24.78 -10.26 1.81
N PHE A 60 23.54 -10.29 2.30
CA PHE A 60 23.13 -11.22 3.36
C PHE A 60 23.12 -12.68 2.89
N PHE A 61 22.81 -12.96 1.62
CA PHE A 61 22.97 -14.30 1.05
C PHE A 61 24.44 -14.74 0.94
N LEU A 62 25.39 -13.84 0.68
CA LEU A 62 26.83 -14.17 0.75
C LEU A 62 27.31 -14.43 2.19
N VAL A 63 26.77 -13.72 3.18
CA VAL A 63 27.02 -14.01 4.61
C VAL A 63 26.42 -15.36 5.01
N LEU A 64 25.20 -15.65 4.57
CA LEU A 64 24.48 -16.90 4.79
C LEU A 64 25.21 -18.11 4.17
N ALA A 65 25.74 -17.97 2.95
CA ALA A 65 26.56 -18.99 2.29
C ALA A 65 27.78 -19.42 3.14
N ASN A 66 28.33 -18.49 3.94
CA ASN A 66 29.47 -18.71 4.82
C ASN A 66 29.08 -19.09 6.27
N ALA A 67 27.78 -19.11 6.61
CA ALA A 67 27.32 -19.19 7.99
C ALA A 67 27.74 -20.48 8.71
N ARG A 68 28.56 -20.36 9.76
CA ARG A 68 29.09 -21.51 10.51
C ARG A 68 28.12 -22.06 11.56
N THR A 69 27.33 -21.19 12.19
CA THR A 69 26.37 -21.53 13.26
C THR A 69 24.91 -21.40 12.77
N PRO A 70 23.96 -22.13 13.38
CA PRO A 70 22.54 -22.01 13.03
C PRO A 70 22.01 -20.61 13.26
N LEU A 71 22.37 -19.99 14.40
CA LEU A 71 21.94 -18.64 14.76
C LEU A 71 22.36 -17.60 13.72
N MET A 72 23.60 -17.66 13.23
CA MET A 72 24.10 -16.71 12.22
C MET A 72 23.42 -16.93 10.85
N ALA A 73 23.07 -18.18 10.51
CA ALA A 73 22.29 -18.48 9.31
C ALA A 73 20.86 -17.91 9.40
N THR A 74 20.16 -18.15 10.53
CA THR A 74 18.82 -17.59 10.76
C THR A 74 18.84 -16.07 10.74
N ILE A 75 19.76 -15.41 11.46
CA ILE A 75 19.84 -13.94 11.47
C ILE A 75 20.14 -13.39 10.07
N ALA A 76 21.12 -13.94 9.34
CA ALA A 76 21.45 -13.46 8.00
C ALA A 76 20.27 -13.59 7.02
N LEU A 77 19.58 -14.74 7.02
CA LEU A 77 18.38 -14.95 6.20
C LEU A 77 17.25 -13.98 6.58
N THR A 78 16.96 -13.86 7.87
CA THR A 78 15.90 -13.01 8.41
C THR A 78 16.17 -11.53 8.13
N CYS A 79 17.42 -11.06 8.23
CA CYS A 79 17.80 -9.71 7.84
C CYS A 79 17.70 -9.49 6.33
N GLY A 80 18.18 -10.42 5.49
CA GLY A 80 18.07 -10.31 4.03
C GLY A 80 16.62 -10.13 3.55
N VAL A 81 15.72 -11.01 4.01
CA VAL A 81 14.27 -10.96 3.70
C VAL A 81 13.59 -9.72 4.30
N ALA A 82 14.05 -9.22 5.44
CA ALA A 82 13.57 -7.94 5.96
C ALA A 82 13.97 -6.78 5.04
N PHE A 83 15.22 -6.75 4.56
CA PHE A 83 15.71 -5.67 3.68
C PHE A 83 15.10 -5.69 2.28
N SER A 84 14.76 -6.85 1.71
CA SER A 84 14.01 -6.89 0.43
C SER A 84 12.58 -6.36 0.54
N GLY A 85 12.03 -6.24 1.76
CA GLY A 85 10.82 -5.45 2.02
C GLY A 85 10.90 -3.99 1.57
N PHE A 86 12.08 -3.35 1.65
CA PHE A 86 12.28 -2.00 1.10
C PHE A 86 12.17 -1.98 -0.42
N ALA A 87 12.70 -2.99 -1.12
CA ALA A 87 12.58 -3.09 -2.58
C ALA A 87 11.12 -3.32 -3.02
N ILE A 88 10.35 -4.10 -2.26
CA ILE A 88 8.92 -4.32 -2.48
C ILE A 88 8.11 -3.01 -2.39
N SER A 89 8.44 -2.10 -1.47
CA SER A 89 7.87 -0.74 -1.45
C SER A 89 8.32 0.14 -2.63
N GLY A 90 9.45 -0.20 -3.25
CA GLY A 90 9.98 0.45 -4.45
C GLY A 90 9.25 0.03 -5.73
N PHE A 91 9.42 -1.21 -6.20
CA PHE A 91 8.96 -1.58 -7.55
C PHE A 91 7.44 -1.58 -7.71
N ASN A 92 6.66 -1.93 -6.67
CA ASN A 92 5.21 -2.07 -6.81
C ASN A 92 4.54 -0.77 -7.29
N VAL A 93 4.95 0.37 -6.72
CA VAL A 93 4.42 1.69 -7.09
C VAL A 93 5.09 2.21 -8.37
N ASN A 94 6.27 1.70 -8.75
CA ASN A 94 6.96 2.11 -9.98
C ASN A 94 6.14 1.81 -11.25
N HIS A 95 5.28 0.78 -11.25
CA HIS A 95 4.34 0.54 -12.36
C HIS A 95 3.26 1.63 -12.48
N LEU A 96 2.84 2.22 -11.36
CA LEU A 96 1.92 3.36 -11.32
C LEU A 96 2.62 4.67 -11.69
N ASP A 97 3.86 4.88 -11.23
CA ASP A 97 4.67 6.06 -11.61
C ASP A 97 5.01 6.07 -13.13
N ILE A 98 5.14 4.89 -13.77
CA ILE A 98 5.44 4.72 -15.22
C ILE A 98 4.20 4.90 -16.12
N ALA A 99 3.08 4.23 -15.80
CA ALA A 99 1.92 4.14 -16.69
C ALA A 99 0.62 3.78 -15.92
N PRO A 100 -0.04 4.75 -15.26
CA PRO A 100 -1.14 4.46 -14.34
C PRO A 100 -2.32 3.72 -15.00
N ARG A 101 -2.66 4.04 -16.26
CA ARG A 101 -3.75 3.40 -17.01
C ARG A 101 -3.49 1.91 -17.36
N TYR A 102 -2.22 1.51 -17.43
CA TYR A 102 -1.80 0.16 -17.82
C TYR A 102 -1.11 -0.63 -16.70
N ALA A 103 -0.94 -0.02 -15.52
CA ALA A 103 -0.19 -0.57 -14.38
C ALA A 103 -0.63 -1.98 -13.97
N SER A 104 -1.94 -2.26 -13.92
CA SER A 104 -2.47 -3.60 -13.57
C SER A 104 -2.07 -4.69 -14.57
N ILE A 105 -1.98 -4.35 -15.86
CA ILE A 105 -1.58 -5.28 -16.93
C ILE A 105 -0.07 -5.54 -16.85
N LEU A 106 0.73 -4.48 -16.67
CA LEU A 106 2.18 -4.56 -16.51
C LEU A 106 2.56 -5.37 -15.26
N MET A 107 1.86 -5.15 -14.14
CA MET A 107 1.99 -5.90 -12.90
C MET A 107 1.64 -7.38 -13.10
N GLY A 108 0.50 -7.66 -13.76
CA GLY A 108 0.06 -9.03 -14.05
C GLY A 108 1.06 -9.82 -14.90
N ILE A 109 1.59 -9.20 -15.97
CA ILE A 109 2.62 -9.81 -16.83
C ILE A 109 3.92 -10.06 -16.03
N SER A 110 4.37 -9.06 -15.26
CA SER A 110 5.60 -9.14 -14.45
C SER A 110 5.50 -10.26 -13.40
N ASN A 111 4.38 -10.34 -12.70
CA ASN A 111 4.12 -11.38 -11.70
C ASN A 111 3.95 -12.78 -12.35
N GLY A 112 3.35 -12.86 -13.54
CA GLY A 112 3.27 -14.10 -14.32
C GLY A 112 4.65 -14.66 -14.68
N ILE A 113 5.53 -13.81 -15.21
CA ILE A 113 6.93 -14.17 -15.53
C ILE A 113 7.67 -14.58 -14.24
N GLY A 114 7.53 -13.82 -13.16
CA GLY A 114 8.11 -14.14 -11.86
C GLY A 114 7.63 -15.48 -11.29
N THR A 115 6.35 -15.80 -11.46
CA THR A 115 5.76 -17.08 -11.03
C THR A 115 6.33 -18.26 -11.82
N ILE A 116 6.52 -18.12 -13.14
CA ILE A 116 7.15 -19.14 -13.99
C ILE A 116 8.62 -19.35 -13.58
N ALA A 117 9.37 -18.29 -13.32
CA ALA A 117 10.74 -18.39 -12.80
C ALA A 117 10.78 -19.07 -11.41
N GLY A 118 9.82 -18.74 -10.54
CA GLY A 118 9.64 -19.39 -9.23
C GLY A 118 9.37 -20.90 -9.33
N LEU A 119 8.59 -21.33 -10.32
CA LEU A 119 8.31 -22.76 -10.58
C LEU A 119 9.56 -23.55 -11.01
N LEU A 120 10.49 -22.91 -11.72
CA LEU A 120 11.75 -23.52 -12.15
C LEU A 120 12.80 -23.58 -11.02
N CYS A 121 12.72 -22.70 -10.02
CA CYS A 121 13.70 -22.59 -8.94
C CYS A 121 13.91 -23.91 -8.15
N PRO A 122 12.87 -24.65 -7.70
CA PRO A 122 13.05 -25.95 -7.06
C PRO A 122 13.79 -26.99 -7.92
N VAL A 123 13.60 -26.96 -9.25
CA VAL A 123 14.27 -27.88 -10.19
C VAL A 123 15.77 -27.56 -10.25
N ALA A 124 16.13 -26.29 -10.39
CA ALA A 124 17.52 -25.84 -10.37
C ALA A 124 18.21 -26.16 -9.04
N ILE A 125 17.57 -25.86 -7.91
CA ILE A 125 18.08 -26.19 -6.58
C ILE A 125 18.29 -27.70 -6.43
N ASN A 126 17.33 -28.53 -6.85
CA ASN A 126 17.43 -30.00 -6.75
C ASN A 126 18.68 -30.56 -7.46
N ILE A 127 19.04 -30.00 -8.63
CA ILE A 127 20.23 -30.39 -9.39
C ILE A 127 21.52 -30.04 -8.63
N ILE A 128 21.57 -28.86 -7.99
CA ILE A 128 22.75 -28.40 -7.22
C ILE A 128 22.91 -29.20 -5.93
N ILE A 129 21.83 -29.43 -5.17
CA ILE A 129 21.89 -30.08 -3.84
C ILE A 129 22.04 -31.62 -3.89
N ARG A 130 22.34 -32.22 -5.05
CA ARG A 130 22.40 -33.69 -5.25
C ARG A 130 23.27 -34.42 -4.22
N HIS A 131 24.41 -33.85 -3.85
CA HIS A 131 25.33 -34.44 -2.87
C HIS A 131 24.92 -34.19 -1.40
N LYS A 132 23.86 -33.39 -1.15
CA LYS A 132 23.31 -33.01 0.17
C LYS A 132 24.34 -32.42 1.16
N THR A 133 25.49 -31.99 0.66
CA THR A 133 26.58 -31.43 1.49
C THR A 133 26.26 -30.01 1.95
N ARG A 134 26.97 -29.54 2.99
CA ARG A 134 26.99 -28.12 3.37
C ARG A 134 27.45 -27.21 2.21
N GLN A 135 28.39 -27.70 1.41
CA GLN A 135 29.01 -26.93 0.32
C GLN A 135 28.00 -26.64 -0.80
N SER A 136 27.21 -27.64 -1.19
CA SER A 136 26.14 -27.50 -2.20
C SER A 136 25.05 -26.48 -1.79
N TRP A 137 24.80 -26.28 -0.49
CA TRP A 137 23.93 -25.20 -0.02
C TRP A 137 24.58 -23.82 -0.07
N SER A 138 25.89 -23.74 0.19
CA SER A 138 26.67 -22.50 0.01
C SER A 138 26.62 -22.02 -1.45
N GLU A 139 26.77 -22.95 -2.40
CA GLU A 139 26.65 -22.71 -3.83
C GLU A 139 25.27 -22.18 -4.25
N VAL A 140 24.17 -22.71 -3.69
CA VAL A 140 22.81 -22.18 -3.93
C VAL A 140 22.68 -20.73 -3.45
N PHE A 141 23.18 -20.38 -2.26
CA PHE A 141 23.11 -19.01 -1.75
C PHE A 141 24.02 -18.03 -2.51
N ILE A 142 25.19 -18.48 -2.97
CA ILE A 142 26.08 -17.69 -3.85
C ILE A 142 25.41 -17.44 -5.21
N LEU A 143 24.80 -18.47 -5.81
CA LEU A 143 24.06 -18.35 -7.07
C LEU A 143 22.88 -17.36 -6.92
N ALA A 144 22.12 -17.46 -5.81
CA ALA A 144 21.04 -16.53 -5.50
C ALA A 144 21.57 -15.08 -5.41
N ALA A 145 22.65 -14.85 -4.66
CA ALA A 145 23.27 -13.52 -4.54
C ALA A 145 23.73 -12.95 -5.90
N VAL A 146 24.37 -13.76 -6.75
CA VAL A 146 24.80 -13.35 -8.09
C VAL A 146 23.60 -12.95 -8.97
N ILE A 147 22.51 -13.72 -8.94
CA ILE A 147 21.27 -13.40 -9.68
C ILE A 147 20.68 -12.06 -9.18
N HIS A 148 20.65 -11.83 -7.85
CA HIS A 148 20.17 -10.57 -7.29
C HIS A 148 21.06 -9.39 -7.69
N TYR A 149 22.39 -9.52 -7.68
CA TYR A 149 23.29 -8.47 -8.17
C TYR A 149 23.11 -8.16 -9.65
N ILE A 150 22.92 -9.17 -10.52
CA ILE A 150 22.63 -8.95 -11.94
C ILE A 150 21.32 -8.18 -12.12
N GLY A 151 20.27 -8.56 -11.39
CA GLY A 151 18.98 -7.85 -11.38
C GLY A 151 19.10 -6.40 -10.87
N VAL A 152 19.85 -6.18 -9.80
CA VAL A 152 20.12 -4.84 -9.22
C VAL A 152 20.89 -3.95 -10.19
N VAL A 153 21.95 -4.47 -10.84
CA VAL A 153 22.72 -3.70 -11.82
C VAL A 153 21.87 -3.36 -13.05
N PHE A 154 21.08 -4.32 -13.55
CA PHE A 154 20.15 -4.08 -14.65
C PHE A 154 19.11 -3.01 -14.30
N TYR A 155 18.48 -3.10 -13.12
CA TYR A 155 17.50 -2.12 -12.65
C TYR A 155 18.12 -0.74 -12.41
N ALA A 156 19.31 -0.67 -11.80
CA ALA A 156 20.03 0.59 -11.57
C ALA A 156 20.30 1.35 -12.87
N ILE A 157 20.68 0.65 -13.94
CA ILE A 157 20.90 1.23 -15.26
C ILE A 157 19.55 1.59 -15.90
N PHE A 158 18.71 0.61 -16.19
CA PHE A 158 17.60 0.74 -17.14
C PHE A 158 16.26 1.22 -16.57
N ALA A 159 16.05 1.21 -15.24
CA ALA A 159 14.75 1.64 -14.69
C ALA A 159 14.52 3.15 -14.88
N SER A 160 13.25 3.53 -15.02
CA SER A 160 12.75 4.89 -14.86
C SER A 160 11.53 4.91 -13.93
N GLY A 161 11.24 6.06 -13.32
CA GLY A 161 10.07 6.36 -12.52
C GLY A 161 9.38 7.65 -13.01
N GLU A 162 9.44 7.89 -14.32
CA GLU A 162 8.81 8.99 -15.05
C GLU A 162 7.75 8.45 -16.01
N LEU A 163 6.65 9.21 -16.15
CA LEU A 163 5.53 8.87 -17.04
C LEU A 163 6.02 8.66 -18.47
N GLN A 164 5.56 7.58 -19.10
CA GLN A 164 5.96 7.26 -20.47
C GLN A 164 5.01 7.91 -21.51
N PRO A 165 5.51 8.39 -22.66
CA PRO A 165 4.67 9.09 -23.66
C PRO A 165 3.50 8.25 -24.22
N TRP A 166 3.60 6.92 -24.21
CA TRP A 166 2.51 6.01 -24.62
C TRP A 166 1.43 5.81 -23.54
N ALA A 167 1.65 6.34 -22.33
CA ALA A 167 0.72 6.32 -21.21
C ALA A 167 0.11 7.71 -20.90
N GLU A 168 0.49 8.75 -21.65
CA GLU A 168 -0.21 10.03 -21.66
C GLU A 168 -1.62 9.83 -22.26
N PRO A 169 -2.65 10.53 -21.73
CA PRO A 169 -3.96 10.52 -22.35
C PRO A 169 -3.91 11.28 -23.69
N LYS A 170 -4.57 10.73 -24.71
CA LYS A 170 -4.88 11.51 -25.91
C LYS A 170 -6.03 12.45 -25.58
N VAL A 171 -5.91 13.71 -25.99
CA VAL A 171 -6.90 14.76 -25.72
C VAL A 171 -8.32 14.37 -26.16
N GLU A 172 -8.45 13.56 -27.21
CA GLU A 172 -9.71 13.00 -27.72
C GLU A 172 -10.38 12.00 -26.75
N GLU A 173 -9.60 11.23 -25.99
CA GLU A 173 -10.09 10.20 -25.05
C GLU A 173 -10.53 10.84 -23.71
N ASP A 174 -9.84 11.90 -23.25
CA ASP A 174 -10.24 12.68 -22.07
C ASP A 174 -11.55 13.43 -22.32
N GLN A 175 -11.70 14.07 -23.48
CA GLN A 175 -12.95 14.75 -23.87
C GLN A 175 -14.15 13.79 -23.85
N GLN A 176 -13.99 12.54 -24.29
CA GLN A 176 -15.06 11.53 -24.17
C GLN A 176 -15.35 11.13 -22.72
N MET A 177 -14.36 11.05 -21.83
CA MET A 177 -14.62 10.77 -20.41
C MET A 177 -15.31 11.94 -19.71
N ASP A 178 -14.95 13.19 -20.04
CA ASP A 178 -15.62 14.37 -19.50
C ASP A 178 -17.06 14.49 -20.02
N GLU A 179 -17.30 14.35 -21.33
CA GLU A 179 -18.66 14.36 -21.89
C GLU A 179 -19.54 13.24 -21.32
N VAL A 180 -19.03 12.01 -21.23
CA VAL A 180 -19.78 10.87 -20.67
C VAL A 180 -20.02 11.03 -19.17
N SER A 181 -19.08 11.61 -18.41
CA SER A 181 -19.29 11.85 -16.97
C SER A 181 -20.27 13.01 -16.71
N VAL A 182 -20.27 14.04 -17.56
CA VAL A 182 -21.25 15.14 -17.55
C VAL A 182 -22.65 14.63 -17.92
N ASP A 183 -22.79 13.83 -18.97
CA ASP A 183 -24.06 13.18 -19.36
C ASP A 183 -24.60 12.26 -18.26
N LYS A 184 -23.73 11.48 -17.60
CA LYS A 184 -24.13 10.62 -16.49
C LYS A 184 -24.56 11.42 -15.26
N LYS A 185 -23.95 12.57 -15.01
CA LYS A 185 -24.30 13.50 -13.92
C LYS A 185 -25.61 14.25 -14.22
N SER A 186 -25.82 14.71 -15.46
CA SER A 186 -27.06 15.38 -15.86
C SER A 186 -28.27 14.43 -15.85
N LYS A 187 -28.10 13.18 -16.34
CA LYS A 187 -29.14 12.14 -16.24
C LYS A 187 -29.48 11.79 -14.79
N LEU A 188 -28.49 11.71 -13.90
CA LEU A 188 -28.74 11.49 -12.47
C LEU A 188 -29.51 12.65 -11.82
N THR A 189 -29.25 13.90 -12.23
CA THR A 189 -30.03 15.06 -11.79
C THR A 189 -31.47 15.03 -12.35
N SER A 190 -31.64 14.67 -13.63
CA SER A 190 -32.94 14.70 -14.31
C SER A 190 -33.98 13.72 -13.75
N TYR A 191 -33.58 12.63 -13.11
CA TYR A 191 -34.50 11.70 -12.46
C TYR A 191 -34.97 12.16 -11.06
N GLY A 192 -34.35 13.19 -10.48
CA GLY A 192 -34.70 13.75 -9.18
C GLY A 192 -35.75 14.86 -9.21
N SER A 193 -36.47 15.05 -10.33
CA SER A 193 -37.36 16.21 -10.54
C SER A 193 -38.67 15.82 -11.23
N VAL A 194 -39.58 15.22 -10.46
CA VAL A 194 -41.00 15.10 -10.81
C VAL A 194 -41.81 15.80 -9.73
N GLU A 195 -42.76 16.63 -10.15
CA GLU A 195 -43.41 17.64 -9.29
C GLU A 195 -44.36 17.03 -8.23
N GLN A 196 -44.28 17.53 -7.01
CA GLN A 196 -45.23 17.19 -5.95
C GLN A 196 -46.39 18.20 -5.91
N SER A 197 -47.44 17.96 -6.71
CA SER A 197 -48.64 18.80 -6.74
C SER A 197 -49.85 18.12 -6.10
N SER A 198 -50.28 18.66 -4.94
CA SER A 198 -51.64 18.63 -4.37
C SER A 198 -52.45 17.32 -4.29
N GLY A 199 -52.85 16.88 -3.08
CA GLY A 199 -54.05 16.01 -2.95
C GLY A 199 -54.17 15.05 -1.76
N LYS A 200 -54.44 15.56 -0.55
CA LYS A 200 -55.14 14.93 0.61
C LYS A 200 -55.49 13.40 0.57
N GLY A 201 -55.04 12.68 1.62
CA GLY A 201 -55.95 11.83 2.42
C GLY A 201 -55.59 10.35 2.67
N PHE A 202 -55.82 9.90 3.93
CA PHE A 202 -55.88 8.52 4.46
C PHE A 202 -54.64 7.61 4.24
N VAL A 203 -53.90 7.10 5.25
CA VAL A 203 -54.20 6.49 6.58
C VAL A 203 -54.77 5.06 6.49
N ASN A 204 -53.92 4.03 6.70
CA ASN A 204 -53.87 3.28 7.97
C ASN A 204 -52.65 2.32 8.10
N ALA A 205 -52.46 1.79 9.34
CA ALA A 205 -51.66 0.64 9.85
C ALA A 205 -50.66 -0.16 8.94
N GLY A 206 -49.52 -0.71 9.39
CA GLY A 206 -49.13 -1.20 10.74
C GLY A 206 -49.47 -2.69 10.91
N LEU A 207 -48.66 -3.62 11.47
CA LEU A 207 -47.32 -3.64 12.11
C LEU A 207 -46.42 -4.64 11.32
N ASN A 208 -45.08 -4.70 11.34
CA ASN A 208 -43.99 -4.31 12.27
C ASN A 208 -43.66 -5.34 13.40
N THR A 209 -42.43 -5.25 13.97
CA THR A 209 -41.70 -6.18 14.90
C THR A 209 -40.82 -7.24 14.22
N ASN A 210 -39.55 -7.50 14.60
CA ASN A 210 -38.65 -6.91 15.63
C ASN A 210 -37.19 -6.82 15.08
N CYS A 211 -36.40 -5.75 15.31
CA CYS A 211 -35.69 -5.33 16.55
C CYS A 211 -34.43 -6.21 16.81
N THR A 212 -33.22 -5.73 17.15
CA THR A 212 -32.62 -4.41 17.50
C THR A 212 -31.16 -4.43 16.96
N ILE A 213 -30.26 -3.43 16.90
CA ILE A 213 -30.00 -2.06 17.43
C ILE A 213 -29.33 -1.30 16.23
N GLY A 214 -29.31 0.02 16.00
CA GLY A 214 -29.23 1.22 16.84
C GLY A 214 -27.75 1.68 16.99
N GLU A 215 -27.29 2.91 16.73
CA GLU A 215 -27.75 4.10 15.98
C GLU A 215 -26.70 5.21 16.28
N THR A 216 -26.45 6.14 15.35
CA THR A 216 -25.68 7.37 15.64
C THR A 216 -26.28 8.52 14.85
N GLU A 217 -26.92 9.49 15.53
CA GLU A 217 -27.57 10.65 14.90
C GLU A 217 -26.98 11.98 15.44
N PRO A 218 -26.66 12.95 14.57
CA PRO A 218 -26.36 14.33 14.95
C PRO A 218 -27.61 15.23 14.91
N ALA A 219 -27.82 16.04 15.93
CA ALA A 219 -29.06 16.81 16.14
C ALA A 219 -29.23 18.07 15.23
N PRO A 220 -30.48 18.51 14.97
CA PRO A 220 -30.82 19.63 14.07
C PRO A 220 -30.92 21.01 14.78
N PRO A 221 -31.06 22.12 14.02
CA PRO A 221 -31.26 23.46 14.58
C PRO A 221 -32.73 23.89 14.68
N THR A 222 -33.11 24.56 15.77
CA THR A 222 -34.08 25.69 15.82
C THR A 222 -34.12 26.29 17.23
N ASP A 223 -34.38 27.60 17.35
CA ASP A 223 -34.37 28.32 18.62
C ASP A 223 -35.68 28.15 19.44
N ASN A 224 -35.54 27.91 20.75
CA ASN A 224 -36.51 28.33 21.76
C ASN A 224 -35.83 28.41 23.15
N PRO A 225 -36.24 29.32 24.08
CA PRO A 225 -35.27 29.89 25.02
C PRO A 225 -35.51 29.49 26.49
N THR A 226 -34.68 28.62 27.07
CA THR A 226 -34.77 28.32 28.53
C THR A 226 -33.47 27.81 29.19
N ASN A 227 -32.28 28.07 28.63
CA ASN A 227 -31.01 27.56 29.20
C ASN A 227 -29.99 28.68 29.50
N PRO A 228 -29.74 29.06 30.78
CA PRO A 228 -29.09 30.32 31.15
C PRO A 228 -27.54 30.30 31.16
N PHE A 229 -26.90 29.41 30.39
CA PHE A 229 -25.45 29.13 30.48
C PHE A 229 -24.62 29.40 29.21
N LEU A 230 -25.20 29.99 28.15
CA LEU A 230 -24.52 30.16 26.84
C LEU A 230 -24.39 31.60 26.31
N ALA A 231 -24.62 32.62 27.14
CA ALA A 231 -24.31 34.00 26.75
C ALA A 231 -22.79 34.24 26.69
N LYS A 232 -22.23 34.33 25.48
CA LYS A 232 -20.83 34.75 25.22
C LYS A 232 -20.78 36.20 24.69
N PRO A 233 -19.66 36.92 24.88
CA PRO A 233 -19.66 38.38 24.87
C PRO A 233 -19.39 39.02 23.50
N THR A 234 -20.01 40.17 23.25
CA THR A 234 -19.46 41.48 22.79
C THR A 234 -20.60 42.33 22.19
N ALA A 235 -20.65 43.67 22.27
CA ALA A 235 -19.89 44.67 23.04
C ALA A 235 -20.73 45.98 23.12
N ALA A 236 -20.21 47.01 23.82
CA ALA A 236 -20.74 48.39 23.93
C ALA A 236 -22.03 48.56 24.79
N THR A 237 -22.02 49.34 25.88
CA THR A 237 -22.30 50.80 25.93
C THR A 237 -23.82 51.07 25.79
N THR A 238 -24.62 51.41 26.81
CA THR A 238 -24.40 52.28 28.00
C THR A 238 -25.21 51.89 29.27
N ASN A 239 -24.69 52.17 30.48
CA ASN A 239 -25.48 52.55 31.69
C ASN A 239 -25.89 54.05 31.56
N PRO A 240 -26.90 54.63 32.28
CA PRO A 240 -27.37 54.29 33.64
C PRO A 240 -28.89 54.51 33.96
N PHE A 241 -29.25 54.38 35.26
CA PHE A 241 -30.44 54.94 35.97
C PHE A 241 -31.85 54.32 35.78
N ALA A 242 -32.73 54.64 36.76
CA ALA A 242 -34.16 54.26 36.92
C ALA A 242 -34.41 52.76 37.23
N THR A 243 -35.02 52.28 38.33
CA THR A 243 -35.95 52.82 39.36
C THR A 243 -37.26 53.38 38.77
N SER A 244 -38.48 53.00 39.12
CA SER A 244 -39.08 52.01 40.04
C SER A 244 -40.52 52.52 40.24
N GLU A 245 -41.54 51.69 40.08
CA GLU A 245 -42.89 51.84 40.68
C GLU A 245 -43.70 50.56 40.48
#